data_AF-A0A1H5M5L1-F1
#
_entry.id   AF-A0A1H5M5L1-F1
#
_cell.length_a   1.000
_cell.length_b   1.000
_cell.length_c   1.000
_cell.angle_alpha   90.00
_cell.angle_beta   90.00
_cell.angle_gamma   90.00
#
_symmetry.space_group_name_H-M   'P 1'
#
loop_
_entity.id
_entity.type
_entity.pdbx_description
1 polymer ?
#
loop_
_entity_poly.entity_id
_entity_poly.type
_entity_poly.pdbx_seq_one_letter_code
_entity_poly.pdbx_strand_id
1 'polypeptide(L)'
;MFTVTGSFDDGATYTVQITGRADRPVVGSYRAAALVELHLGERVALSPTGPLAAVAGDDDASVLAVLREYTNVIEASGPVPRRPRVPGS
;
A
#
# COMPACT_ATOMS: atom_id res chain seq x y z
N MET A 1 -8.08 -1.90 -7.49
CA MET A 1 -8.55 -2.84 -6.44
C MET A 1 -7.72 -4.09 -6.48
N PHE A 2 -6.99 -4.30 -5.40
CA PHE A 2 -5.88 -5.23 -5.30
C PHE A 2 -5.88 -5.86 -3.91
N THR A 3 -5.72 -7.18 -3.81
CA THR A 3 -5.74 -7.89 -2.52
C THR A 3 -4.33 -8.21 -2.08
N VAL A 4 -4.04 -7.97 -0.80
CA VAL A 4 -2.74 -8.21 -0.18
C VAL A 4 -2.93 -9.09 1.04
N THR A 5 -2.16 -10.18 1.09
CA THR A 5 -2.03 -11.02 2.28
C THR A 5 -0.63 -10.86 2.84
N GLY A 6 -0.53 -10.64 4.14
CA GLY A 6 0.75 -10.46 4.81
C GLY A 6 0.67 -10.76 6.30
N SER A 7 1.75 -10.44 7.01
CA SER A 7 1.83 -10.57 8.47
C SER A 7 2.57 -9.38 9.07
N PHE A 8 2.12 -8.95 10.25
CA PHE A 8 2.84 -7.99 11.09
C PHE A 8 4.06 -8.66 11.74
N ASP A 9 4.95 -7.84 12.31
CA ASP A 9 6.16 -8.31 13.02
C ASP A 9 5.83 -9.24 14.21
N ASP A 10 4.67 -9.06 14.86
CA ASP A 10 4.19 -9.96 15.93
C ASP A 10 3.66 -11.32 15.41
N GLY A 11 3.67 -11.52 14.09
CA GLY A 11 3.20 -12.74 13.43
C GLY A 11 1.70 -12.74 13.12
N ALA A 12 0.94 -11.73 13.53
CA ALA A 12 -0.48 -11.63 13.18
C ALA A 12 -0.66 -11.50 11.65
N THR A 13 -1.42 -12.42 11.06
CA THR A 13 -1.71 -12.40 9.63
C THR A 13 -2.86 -11.48 9.29
N TYR A 14 -2.86 -10.94 8.08
CA TYR A 14 -3.95 -10.15 7.55
C TYR A 14 -4.19 -10.45 6.07
N THR A 15 -5.43 -10.25 5.64
CA THR A 15 -5.79 -10.12 4.23
C THR A 15 -6.58 -8.83 4.08
N VAL A 16 -6.12 -7.97 3.18
CA VAL A 16 -6.71 -6.67 2.94
C VAL A 16 -6.92 -6.40 1.47
N GLN A 17 -7.84 -5.50 1.19
CA GLN A 17 -8.05 -4.97 -0.14
C GLN A 17 -7.63 -3.50 -0.17
N ILE A 18 -6.72 -3.17 -1.10
CA ILE A 18 -6.37 -1.81 -1.48
C ILE A 18 -7.45 -1.30 -2.44
N THR A 19 -8.08 -0.19 -2.08
CA THR A 19 -9.31 0.28 -2.71
C THR A 19 -9.08 1.32 -3.81
N GLY A 20 -7.96 2.04 -3.76
CA GLY A 20 -7.69 3.22 -4.59
C GLY A 20 -8.55 4.43 -4.20
N ARG A 21 -8.95 4.54 -2.92
CA ARG A 21 -9.76 5.65 -2.40
C ARG A 21 -9.02 6.36 -1.28
N ALA A 22 -8.82 7.67 -1.42
CA ALA A 22 -8.14 8.49 -0.42
C ALA A 22 -8.79 8.43 0.96
N ASP A 23 -10.12 8.37 1.05
CA ASP A 23 -10.85 8.29 2.32
C ASP A 23 -10.81 6.92 2.99
N ARG A 24 -10.48 5.87 2.23
CA ARG A 24 -10.52 4.49 2.71
C ARG A 24 -9.55 3.62 1.93
N PRO A 25 -8.23 3.85 2.05
CA PRO A 25 -7.22 3.23 1.19
C PRO A 25 -7.17 1.71 1.32
N VAL A 26 -7.41 1.19 2.52
CA VAL A 26 -7.34 -0.24 2.84
C VAL A 26 -8.59 -0.69 3.60
N VAL A 27 -9.07 -1.89 3.28
CA VAL A 27 -10.19 -2.54 4.00
C VAL A 27 -9.85 -4.00 4.33
N GLY A 28 -10.47 -4.55 5.37
CA GLY A 28 -10.26 -5.93 5.82
C GLY A 28 -9.38 -6.08 7.06
N SER A 29 -8.58 -5.06 7.40
CA SER A 29 -7.80 -5.01 8.64
C SER A 29 -7.67 -3.58 9.14
N TYR A 30 -8.15 -3.33 10.37
CA TYR A 30 -8.02 -2.02 11.02
C TYR A 30 -6.56 -1.63 11.24
N ARG A 31 -5.70 -2.59 11.62
CA ARG A 31 -4.27 -2.34 11.81
C ARG A 31 -3.57 -1.94 10.53
N ALA A 32 -3.88 -2.60 9.41
CA ALA A 32 -3.29 -2.27 8.12
C ALA A 32 -3.77 -0.90 7.61
N ALA A 33 -5.06 -0.56 7.83
CA ALA A 33 -5.59 0.77 7.52
C ALA A 33 -4.87 1.86 8.34
N ALA A 34 -4.81 1.70 9.65
CA ALA A 34 -4.14 2.65 10.54
C ALA A 34 -2.64 2.81 10.21
N LEU A 35 -1.97 1.73 9.80
CA LEU A 35 -0.57 1.77 9.36
C LEU A 35 -0.40 2.66 8.11
N VAL A 36 -1.30 2.52 7.13
CA VAL A 36 -1.25 3.35 5.91
C VAL A 36 -1.60 4.79 6.23
N GLU A 37 -2.63 5.03 7.04
CA GLU A 37 -3.04 6.37 7.47
C GLU A 37 -1.93 7.12 8.20
N LEU A 38 -1.17 6.40 9.04
CA LEU A 38 -0.03 6.96 9.78
C LEU A 38 1.07 7.51 8.86
N HIS A 39 1.28 6.88 7.70
CA HIS A 39 2.37 7.22 6.78
C HIS A 39 1.92 8.08 5.59
N LEU A 40 0.68 8.58 5.56
CA LEU A 40 0.19 9.44 4.49
C LEU A 40 1.08 10.69 4.34
N GLY A 41 1.47 11.00 3.11
CA GLY A 41 2.35 12.12 2.77
C GLY A 41 3.85 11.87 2.96
N GLU A 42 4.25 10.78 3.63
CA GLU A 42 5.66 10.39 3.74
C GLU A 42 6.21 9.87 2.41
N ARG A 43 7.53 9.82 2.26
CA ARG A 43 8.17 9.28 1.05
C ARG A 43 8.51 7.82 1.24
N VAL A 44 7.96 6.96 0.38
CA VAL A 44 8.21 5.52 0.36
C VAL A 44 8.80 5.09 -0.99
N ALA A 45 9.67 4.08 -0.97
CA ALA A 45 10.18 3.49 -2.21
C ALA A 45 9.14 2.55 -2.82
N LEU A 46 8.67 2.84 -4.04
CA LEU A 46 7.64 2.02 -4.70
C LEU A 46 8.10 0.58 -5.02
N SER A 47 9.40 0.35 -5.01
CA SER A 47 10.06 -0.95 -5.18
C SER A 47 11.46 -0.87 -4.56
N PRO A 48 12.13 -2.00 -4.27
CA PRO A 48 13.46 -2.00 -3.64
C PRO A 48 14.51 -1.14 -4.36
N THR A 49 14.38 -0.99 -5.68
CA THR A 49 15.22 -0.14 -6.54
C THR A 49 14.41 0.93 -7.29
N GLY A 50 13.16 1.14 -6.87
CA GLY A 50 12.21 2.03 -7.54
C GLY A 50 12.35 3.49 -7.12
N PRO A 51 11.61 4.40 -7.79
CA PRO A 51 11.52 5.79 -7.36
C PRO A 51 10.83 5.92 -6.00
N LEU A 52 11.20 6.97 -5.27
CA LEU A 52 10.45 7.42 -4.10
C LEU A 52 9.18 8.15 -4.55
N ALA A 53 8.06 7.87 -3.90
CA ALA A 53 6.80 8.58 -4.09
C ALA A 53 6.20 8.96 -2.74
N ALA A 54 5.39 10.03 -2.72
CA ALA A 54 4.61 10.37 -1.55
C ALA A 54 3.48 9.33 -1.37
N VAL A 55 3.26 8.88 -0.15
CA VAL A 55 2.16 7.96 0.18
C VAL A 55 0.84 8.71 -0.01
N ALA A 56 0.02 8.23 -0.93
CA ALA A 56 -1.32 8.75 -1.19
C ALA A 56 -2.33 7.61 -1.12
N GLY A 57 -3.43 7.82 -0.38
CA GLY A 57 -4.43 6.77 -0.16
C GLY A 57 -5.18 6.34 -1.43
N ASP A 58 -5.21 7.20 -2.45
CA ASP A 58 -5.73 6.88 -3.77
C ASP A 58 -4.69 6.26 -4.74
N ASP A 59 -3.41 6.22 -4.35
CA ASP A 59 -2.34 5.59 -5.14
C ASP A 59 -2.03 4.18 -4.63
N ASP A 60 -2.59 3.18 -5.31
CA ASP A 60 -2.46 1.76 -4.96
C ASP A 60 -0.98 1.32 -4.78
N ALA A 61 -0.05 1.88 -5.56
CA ALA A 61 1.35 1.50 -5.54
C ALA A 61 2.06 1.97 -4.26
N SER A 62 1.80 3.22 -3.83
CA SER A 62 2.35 3.77 -2.60
C SER A 62 1.77 3.09 -1.36
N VAL A 63 0.47 2.76 -1.36
CA VAL A 63 -0.17 1.98 -0.29
C VAL A 63 0.46 0.59 -0.18
N LEU A 64 0.66 -0.10 -1.31
CA LEU A 64 1.35 -1.39 -1.32
C LEU A 64 2.80 -1.27 -0.84
N ALA A 65 3.50 -0.20 -1.19
CA ALA A 65 4.86 0.05 -0.76
C ALA A 65 4.96 0.19 0.76
N VAL A 66 4.06 0.95 1.39
CA VAL A 66 3.97 1.03 2.87
C VAL A 66 3.75 -0.35 3.48
N LEU A 67 2.81 -1.15 2.94
CA LEU A 67 2.59 -2.50 3.46
C LEU A 67 3.83 -3.39 3.33
N ARG A 68 4.60 -3.27 2.26
CA ARG A 68 5.86 -4.02 2.06
C ARG A 68 7.00 -3.55 2.95
N GLU A 69 7.02 -2.26 3.30
CA GLU A 69 8.08 -1.67 4.11
C GLU A 69 7.89 -2.00 5.60
N TYR A 70 6.64 -1.96 6.09
CA TYR A 70 6.33 -2.11 7.51
C TYR A 70 5.75 -3.48 7.88
N THR A 71 5.45 -4.33 6.91
CA THR A 71 4.93 -5.68 7.15
C THR A 71 5.55 -6.69 6.19
N ASN A 72 5.45 -7.96 6.52
CA ASN A 72 5.86 -9.04 5.63
C ASN A 72 4.71 -9.40 4.67
N VAL A 73 4.76 -8.87 3.45
CA VAL A 73 3.78 -9.19 2.40
C VAL A 73 4.11 -10.54 1.77
N ILE A 74 3.14 -11.46 1.80
CA ILE A 74 3.29 -12.85 1.34
C ILE A 74 2.72 -13.00 -0.08
N GLU A 75 1.52 -12.47 -0.31
CA GLU A 75 0.84 -12.53 -1.59
C GLU A 75 0.22 -11.17 -1.94
N ALA A 76 0.29 -10.83 -3.22
CA ALA A 76 -0.22 -9.60 -3.77
C ALA A 76 -0.92 -9.95 -5.09
N SER A 77 -2.26 -10.00 -5.10
CA SER A 77 -3.07 -10.52 -6.21
C SER A 77 -4.09 -9.49 -6.70
N GLY A 78 -4.14 -9.29 -8.02
CA GLY A 78 -5.01 -8.33 -8.69
C GLY A 78 -4.34 -7.70 -9.93
N PRO A 79 -5.06 -6.86 -10.71
CA PRO A 79 -4.43 -6.10 -11.79
C PRO A 79 -3.31 -5.24 -11.21
N VAL A 80 -2.11 -5.34 -11.79
CA VAL A 80 -0.90 -4.63 -11.35
C VAL A 80 -1.26 -3.17 -11.02
N PRO A 81 -0.87 -2.63 -9.84
CA PRO A 81 -1.16 -1.24 -9.48
C PRO A 81 -0.65 -0.34 -10.61
N ARG A 82 -1.58 0.40 -11.20
CA ARG A 82 -1.27 1.24 -12.36
C ARG A 82 -0.31 2.32 -11.89
N ARG A 83 0.82 2.47 -12.57
CA ARG A 83 1.79 3.54 -12.30
C ARG A 83 1.08 4.91 -12.20
N PRO A 84 1.55 5.81 -11.32
CA PRO A 84 1.07 7.19 -11.33
C PRO A 84 1.28 7.78 -12.73
N ARG A 85 0.20 8.30 -13.32
CA ARG A 85 0.30 9.12 -14.53
C ARG A 85 1.02 10.40 -14.14
N VAL A 86 2.28 10.54 -14.56
CA VAL A 86 2.95 11.84 -14.58
C VAL A 86 2.07 12.81 -15.38
N PRO A 87 1.65 13.95 -14.82
CA PRO A 87 1.04 15.01 -15.61
C PRO A 87 2.11 15.47 -16.62
N GLY A 88 1.82 15.27 -17.90
CA GLY A 88 2.71 15.68 -18.97
C GLY A 88 2.66 17.19 -19.19
N SER A 89 3.87 17.76 -19.31
CA SER A 89 4.27 18.96 -20.08
C SER A 89 3.82 20.32 -19.60
#